data_AF-A0A847X1Z4-F1
#
_entry.id   AF-A0A847X1Z4-F1
#
_cell.length_a   1.000
_cell.length_b   1.000
_cell.length_c   1.000
_cell.angle_alpha   90.00
_cell.angle_beta   90.00
_cell.angle_gamma   90.00
#
_symmetry.space_group_name_H-M   'P 1'
#
loop_
_entity.id
_entity.type
_entity.pdbx_description
1 polymer ?
#
loop_
_entity_poly.entity_id
_entity_poly.type
_entity_poly.pdbx_seq_one_letter_code
_entity_poly.pdbx_strand_id
1 'polypeptide(L)'
;MTDPVSFDLPNIDLAQLQPIDGEALADAKGPTHPPRILTLYGSIRERSYSRLLSEEAGRLLRWFGCEVRTFDPRGLPLPDGAEPDHPKVKELRDLADWAEGMVWVSPER
;
A
#
# COMPACT_ATOMS: atom_id res chain seq x y z
N MET A 1 17.19 -14.88 9.13
CA MET A 1 16.51 -15.71 8.12
C MET A 1 15.03 -15.66 8.42
N THR A 2 14.34 -14.64 7.93
CA THR A 2 12.89 -14.52 7.99
C THR A 2 12.31 -15.54 7.00
N ASP A 3 11.43 -16.41 7.48
CA ASP A 3 10.71 -17.38 6.67
C ASP A 3 10.11 -16.70 5.42
N PRO A 4 10.18 -17.33 4.24
CA PRO A 4 9.48 -16.81 3.10
C PRO A 4 8.00 -16.96 3.41
N VAL A 5 7.32 -15.84 3.66
CA VAL A 5 5.89 -15.76 3.39
C VAL A 5 5.73 -16.32 1.99
N SER A 6 5.12 -17.50 1.86
CA SER A 6 4.77 -18.05 0.56
C SER A 6 3.80 -17.04 -0.04
N PHE A 7 4.32 -16.12 -0.85
CA PHE A 7 3.51 -15.09 -1.47
C PHE A 7 2.66 -15.78 -2.52
N ASP A 8 1.36 -15.89 -2.25
CA ASP A 8 0.37 -16.38 -3.19
C ASP A 8 0.21 -15.35 -4.33
N LEU A 9 1.05 -15.51 -5.36
CA LEU A 9 1.11 -14.69 -6.58
C LEU A 9 0.85 -15.59 -7.81
N PRO A 10 -0.34 -16.23 -7.91
CA PRO A 10 -0.59 -17.27 -8.92
C PRO A 10 -0.58 -16.73 -10.35
N ASN A 11 -0.72 -15.41 -10.53
CA ASN A 11 -0.73 -14.73 -11.82
C ASN A 11 0.66 -14.22 -12.24
N ILE A 12 1.72 -14.50 -11.47
CA ILE A 12 3.06 -14.01 -11.70
C ILE A 12 4.02 -15.17 -11.92
N ASP A 13 4.80 -15.11 -13.00
CA ASP A 13 5.94 -16.01 -13.18
C ASP A 13 7.09 -15.56 -12.26
N LEU A 14 7.20 -16.21 -11.10
CA LEU A 14 8.23 -15.89 -10.10
C LEU A 14 9.66 -16.10 -10.62
N ALA A 15 9.88 -16.91 -11.65
CA ALA A 15 11.21 -17.10 -12.23
C ALA A 15 11.70 -15.84 -12.98
N GLN A 16 10.78 -14.98 -13.41
CA GLN A 16 11.07 -13.72 -14.09
C GLN A 16 11.16 -12.53 -13.11
N LEU A 17 10.76 -12.73 -11.86
CA LEU A 17 10.71 -11.67 -10.86
C LEU A 17 12.07 -11.56 -10.15
N GLN A 18 12.60 -10.34 -10.06
CA GLN A 18 13.87 -10.07 -9.39
C GLN A 18 13.63 -9.22 -8.14
N PRO A 19 14.25 -9.56 -6.99
CA PRO A 19 14.17 -8.71 -5.82
C PRO A 19 14.85 -7.37 -6.09
N ILE A 20 14.42 -6.32 -5.38
CA ILE A 20 15.08 -5.03 -5.45
C ILE A 20 16.39 -5.12 -4.65
N ASP A 21 17.52 -4.93 -5.33
CA ASP A 21 18.82 -4.86 -4.69
C ASP A 21 19.01 -3.47 -4.05
N GLY A 22 18.60 -3.35 -2.79
CA GLY A 22 18.71 -2.11 -2.04
C GLY A 22 20.16 -1.65 -1.84
N GLU A 23 21.12 -2.57 -1.73
CA GLU A 23 22.54 -2.22 -1.55
C GLU A 23 23.16 -1.68 -2.84
N ALA A 24 22.75 -2.22 -3.99
CA ALA A 24 23.20 -1.70 -5.29
C ALA A 24 22.57 -0.36 -5.67
N LEU A 25 21.37 -0.06 -5.16
CA LEU A 25 20.59 1.12 -5.55
C LEU A 25 20.65 2.27 -4.54
N ALA A 26 20.87 2.00 -3.26
CA ALA A 26 20.90 3.00 -2.20
C ALA A 26 22.34 3.32 -1.76
N ASP A 27 22.59 4.59 -1.46
CA ASP A 27 23.83 4.99 -0.80
C ASP A 27 23.92 4.35 0.59
N ALA A 28 25.13 4.20 1.13
CA ALA A 28 25.38 3.67 2.48
C ALA A 28 24.69 4.46 3.63
N LYS A 29 24.07 5.60 3.32
CA LYS A 29 23.26 6.42 4.24
C LYS A 29 21.75 6.24 4.05
N GLY A 30 21.32 5.32 3.19
CA GLY A 30 19.92 5.07 2.90
C GLY A 30 19.16 4.49 4.09
N PRO A 31 17.81 4.54 4.07
CA PRO A 31 16.98 3.94 5.09
C PRO A 31 17.27 2.43 5.23
N THR A 32 17.38 1.95 6.47
CA THR A 32 17.62 0.52 6.77
C THR A 32 16.33 -0.28 6.99
N HIS A 33 15.17 0.37 6.84
CA HIS A 33 13.88 -0.26 6.99
C HIS A 33 13.22 -0.50 5.61
N PRO A 34 12.25 -1.44 5.53
CA PRO A 34 11.41 -1.61 4.35
C PRO A 34 10.82 -0.28 3.86
N PRO A 35 10.75 -0.04 2.54
CA PRO A 35 9.99 1.09 2.00
C PRO A 35 8.53 1.02 2.45
N ARG A 36 8.01 2.12 2.97
CA ARG A 36 6.64 2.21 3.51
C ARG A 36 5.67 2.71 2.45
N ILE A 37 4.78 1.83 1.99
CA ILE A 37 3.82 2.15 0.95
C ILE A 37 2.39 2.14 1.49
N LEU A 38 1.67 3.25 1.29
CA LEU A 38 0.24 3.35 1.56
C LEU A 38 -0.57 3.11 0.28
N THR A 39 -1.51 2.16 0.32
CA THR A 39 -2.45 1.94 -0.78
C THR A 39 -3.82 2.54 -0.46
N LEU A 40 -4.37 3.30 -1.40
CA LEU A 40 -5.71 3.90 -1.36
C LEU A 40 -6.57 3.35 -2.50
N TYR A 41 -7.85 3.11 -2.27
CA TYR A 41 -8.80 2.68 -3.31
C TYR A 41 -10.08 3.54 -3.34
N GLY A 42 -10.58 3.80 -4.55
CA GLY A 42 -11.66 4.76 -4.81
C GLY A 42 -13.09 4.21 -4.81
N SER A 43 -13.34 3.02 -4.27
CA SER A 43 -14.69 2.44 -4.23
C SER A 43 -14.94 1.57 -3.00
N ILE A 44 -16.04 1.87 -2.32
CA ILE A 44 -16.55 1.16 -1.13
C ILE A 44 -17.65 0.13 -1.47
N ARG A 45 -17.87 -0.18 -2.75
CA ARG A 45 -18.80 -1.24 -3.15
C ARG A 45 -18.35 -2.57 -2.53
N GLU A 46 -19.32 -3.42 -2.20
CA GLU A 46 -19.05 -4.77 -1.66
C GLU A 46 -18.03 -5.53 -2.54
N ARG A 47 -18.31 -5.58 -3.85
CA ARG A 47 -17.34 -6.02 -4.86
C ARG A 47 -16.72 -4.81 -5.57
N SER A 48 -15.57 -4.38 -5.06
CA SER A 48 -14.82 -3.23 -5.57
C SER A 48 -13.56 -3.70 -6.30
N TYR A 49 -13.53 -3.58 -7.63
CA TYR A 49 -12.36 -3.98 -8.43
C TYR A 49 -11.12 -3.11 -8.15
N SER A 50 -11.32 -1.83 -7.81
CA SER A 50 -10.21 -0.97 -7.38
C SER A 50 -9.62 -1.44 -6.04
N ARG A 51 -10.46 -1.93 -5.11
CA ARG A 51 -9.99 -2.53 -3.85
C ARG A 51 -9.22 -3.84 -4.13
N LEU A 52 -9.80 -4.73 -4.93
CA LEU A 52 -9.13 -6.00 -5.31
C LEU A 52 -7.78 -5.75 -6.00
N LEU A 53 -7.70 -4.78 -6.92
CA LEU A 53 -6.44 -4.40 -7.56
C LEU A 53 -5.44 -3.80 -6.55
N SER A 54 -5.89 -2.99 -5.59
CA SER A 54 -5.02 -2.48 -4.53
C SER A 54 -4.47 -3.60 -3.63
N GLU A 55 -5.23 -4.67 -3.41
CA GLU A 55 -4.78 -5.86 -2.67
C GLU A 55 -3.70 -6.62 -3.46
N GLU A 56 -3.89 -6.83 -4.77
CA GLU A 56 -2.87 -7.44 -5.64
C GLU A 56 -1.58 -6.61 -5.69
N ALA A 57 -1.70 -5.29 -5.85
CA ALA A 57 -0.56 -4.38 -5.78
C ALA A 57 0.16 -4.50 -4.43
N GLY A 58 -0.59 -4.61 -3.34
CA GLY A 58 -0.03 -4.84 -2.00
C GLY A 58 0.69 -6.19 -1.85
N ARG A 59 0.24 -7.26 -2.53
CA ARG A 59 0.97 -8.55 -2.54
C ARG A 59 2.30 -8.42 -3.26
N LEU A 60 2.33 -7.78 -4.44
CA LEU A 60 3.55 -7.53 -5.20
C LEU A 60 4.54 -6.65 -4.43
N LEU A 61 4.07 -5.54 -3.86
CA LEU A 61 4.92 -4.64 -3.07
C LEU A 61 5.55 -5.35 -1.86
N ARG A 62 4.80 -6.19 -1.15
CA ARG A 62 5.36 -7.00 -0.05
C ARG A 62 6.38 -8.02 -0.54
N TRP A 63 6.16 -8.62 -1.72
CA TRP A 63 7.15 -9.50 -2.34
C TRP A 63 8.44 -8.74 -2.67
N PHE A 64 8.35 -7.51 -3.15
CA PHE A 64 9.50 -6.61 -3.37
C PHE A 64 10.12 -6.08 -2.07
N GLY A 65 9.63 -6.49 -0.89
CA GLY A 65 10.20 -6.14 0.41
C GLY A 65 9.65 -4.86 1.04
N CYS A 66 8.52 -4.32 0.57
CA CYS A 66 7.89 -3.15 1.17
C CYS A 66 7.05 -3.48 2.42
N GLU A 67 6.99 -2.55 3.38
CA GLU A 67 5.92 -2.53 4.39
C GLU A 67 4.69 -1.86 3.75
N VAL A 68 3.57 -2.57 3.66
CA VAL A 68 2.37 -2.07 2.96
C VAL A 68 1.18 -1.96 3.90
N ARG A 69 0.60 -0.77 3.99
CA ARG A 69 -0.66 -0.48 4.69
C ARG A 69 -1.73 -0.05 3.71
N THR A 70 -2.97 -0.38 4.00
CA THR A 70 -4.13 -0.03 3.17
C THR A 70 -5.12 0.75 4.02
N PHE A 71 -5.57 1.90 3.53
CA PHE A 71 -6.62 2.67 4.19
C PHE A 71 -8.00 2.22 3.71
N ASP A 72 -8.92 2.02 4.64
CA ASP A 72 -10.33 1.79 4.35
C ASP A 72 -11.11 3.12 4.39
N PRO A 73 -11.65 3.62 3.26
CA PRO A 73 -12.33 4.91 3.22
C PRO A 73 -13.76 4.88 3.75
N ARG A 74 -14.30 3.73 4.21
CA ARG A 74 -15.63 3.67 4.81
C ARG A 74 -15.71 4.57 6.05
N GLY A 75 -16.72 5.43 6.09
CA GLY A 75 -16.91 6.40 7.15
C GLY A 75 -15.98 7.62 7.09
N LEU A 76 -15.16 7.77 6.04
CA LEU A 76 -14.45 9.02 5.83
C LEU A 76 -15.46 10.11 5.42
N PRO A 77 -15.55 11.24 6.14
CA PRO A 77 -16.44 12.33 5.80
C PRO A 77 -15.99 13.00 4.50
N LEU A 78 -16.92 13.69 3.83
CA LEU A 78 -16.55 14.62 2.77
C LEU A 78 -15.66 15.74 3.37
N PRO A 79 -14.81 16.39 2.56
CA PRO A 79 -14.12 17.61 2.98
C PRO A 79 -15.12 18.61 3.59
N ASP A 80 -14.75 19.20 4.73
CA ASP A 80 -15.58 20.12 5.53
C ASP A 80 -16.89 19.52 6.07
N GLY A 81 -17.09 18.20 5.94
CA GLY A 81 -18.29 17.48 6.41
C GLY A 81 -18.23 16.99 7.86
N ALA A 82 -17.09 17.15 8.54
CA ALA A 82 -16.90 16.85 9.96
C ALA A 82 -15.74 17.67 10.53
N GLU A 83 -15.63 17.69 11.85
CA GLU A 83 -14.48 18.32 12.54
C GLU A 83 -13.15 17.65 12.15
N PRO A 84 -12.02 18.39 12.15
CA PRO A 84 -10.71 17.84 11.75
C PRO A 84 -10.21 16.67 12.60
N ASP A 85 -10.74 16.50 13.81
CA ASP A 85 -10.42 15.42 14.74
C ASP A 85 -11.19 14.12 14.45
N HIS A 86 -12.01 14.09 13.39
CA HIS A 86 -12.74 12.90 12.98
C HIS A 86 -11.78 11.69 12.85
N PRO A 87 -12.07 10.53 13.49
CA PRO A 87 -11.11 9.43 13.59
C PRO A 87 -10.56 8.95 12.25
N LYS A 88 -11.40 8.88 11.20
CA LYS A 88 -10.99 8.49 9.85
C LYS A 88 -10.11 9.53 9.15
N VAL A 89 -10.29 10.81 9.44
CA VAL A 89 -9.44 11.88 8.92
C VAL A 89 -8.06 11.79 9.58
N LYS A 90 -8.03 11.59 10.91
CA LYS A 90 -6.78 11.38 11.65
C LYS A 90 -6.04 10.15 11.16
N GLU A 91 -6.72 9.00 11.03
CA GLU A 91 -6.12 7.75 10.53
C GLU A 91 -5.51 7.93 9.13
N LEU A 92 -6.22 8.58 8.20
CA LEU A 92 -5.72 8.84 6.86
C LEU A 92 -4.47 9.72 6.88
N ARG A 93 -4.46 10.78 7.70
CA ARG A 93 -3.30 11.68 7.85
C ARG A 93 -2.11 10.96 8.48
N ASP A 94 -2.32 10.24 9.57
CA ASP A 94 -1.28 9.45 10.23
C ASP A 94 -0.66 8.41 9.27
N LEU A 95 -1.49 7.76 8.44
CA LEU A 95 -1.01 6.83 7.41
C LEU A 95 -0.26 7.53 6.29
N ALA A 96 -0.71 8.72 5.88
CA ALA A 96 -0.03 9.52 4.86
C ALA A 96 1.34 10.00 5.35
N ASP A 97 1.43 10.45 6.61
CA ASP A 97 2.69 10.89 7.23
C ASP A 97 3.65 9.71 7.47
N TRP A 98 3.13 8.51 7.72
CA TRP A 98 3.93 7.29 7.85
C TRP A 98 4.53 6.82 6.52
N ALA A 99 3.86 7.09 5.40
CA ALA A 99 4.22 6.55 4.09
C ALA A 99 5.36 7.31 3.42
N GLU A 100 6.23 6.57 2.73
CA GLU A 100 7.30 7.11 1.87
C GLU A 100 6.90 7.11 0.40
N GLY A 101 5.87 6.32 0.05
CA GLY A 101 5.27 6.27 -1.26
C GLY A 101 3.80 5.84 -1.18
N MET A 102 3.05 6.08 -2.25
CA MET A 102 1.63 5.73 -2.29
C MET A 102 1.21 5.12 -3.62
N VAL A 103 0.19 4.25 -3.57
CA VAL A 103 -0.52 3.73 -4.74
C VAL A 103 -1.99 4.12 -4.64
N TRP A 104 -2.50 4.84 -5.63
CA TRP A 104 -3.89 5.30 -5.67
C TRP A 104 -4.64 4.59 -6.79
N VAL A 105 -5.65 3.80 -6.41
CA VAL A 105 -6.44 2.99 -7.35
C VAL A 105 -7.85 3.55 -7.45
N SER A 106 -8.13 4.32 -8.50
CA SER A 106 -9.47 4.87 -8.74
C SER A 106 -10.21 4.06 -9.82
N PRO A 107 -11.50 3.73 -9.63
CA PRO A 107 -12.35 3.38 -10.77
C PRO A 107 -12.60 4.61 -11.65
N GLU A 108 -13.00 4.38 -12.89
CA GLU A 108 -13.63 5.40 -13.74
C GLU A 108 -15.15 5.36 -13.52
N ARG A 109 -15.80 6.52 -13.49
CA ARG A 109 -17.22 6.64 -13.18
C ARG A 109 -17.92 7.69 -14.01
#